data_AF-A0A7S2BKQ7-F1
#
_entry.id   AF-A0A7S2BKQ7-F1
#
_cell.length_a   1.000
_cell.length_b   1.000
_cell.length_c   1.000
_cell.angle_alpha   90.00
_cell.angle_beta   90.00
_cell.angle_gamma   90.00
#
_symmetry.space_group_name_H-M   'P 1'
#
loop_
_entity.id
_entity.type
_entity.pdbx_description
1 polymer ?
#
loop_
_entity_poly.entity_id
_entity_poly.type
_entity_poly.pdbx_seq_one_letter_code
_entity_poly.pdbx_strand_id
1 'polypeptide(L)'
;TAFRHSLLEAESLSADEVVAKRGRALAQFCGVDESYQDPDKSLVDLRSQGGEDAFMHRKFNALHTGVYVDIGCNDGIDGSNTYHFHRRGWQGVCVEADPFKFNQIYEHSMRRDGVNVAIAKR
;
A
#
# COMPACT_ATOMS: atom_id res chain seq x y z
N THR A 1 61.12 6.45 4.81
CA THR A 1 60.15 5.57 5.51
C THR A 1 58.77 6.09 5.17
N ALA A 2 58.21 5.68 4.02
CA ALA A 2 57.15 4.66 3.88
C ALA A 2 55.81 5.16 4.47
N PHE A 3 54.62 5.07 3.88
CA PHE A 3 54.07 4.60 2.60
C PHE A 3 52.52 4.83 2.70
N ARG A 4 51.79 4.93 1.57
CA ARG A 4 50.31 4.79 1.37
C ARG A 4 49.37 5.97 1.71
N HIS A 5 48.67 6.56 0.72
CA HIS A 5 47.41 6.13 0.01
C HIS A 5 46.14 6.40 0.83
N SER A 6 45.38 7.45 0.47
CA SER A 6 44.08 7.39 -0.24
C SER A 6 42.94 6.74 0.55
N LEU A 7 41.91 7.50 0.91
CA LEU A 7 40.53 7.28 0.44
C LEU A 7 39.58 8.34 0.99
N LEU A 8 38.59 8.65 0.17
CA LEU A 8 37.49 9.58 0.33
C LEU A 8 36.66 9.24 1.57
N GLU A 9 36.52 10.17 2.50
CA GLU A 9 35.39 10.15 3.45
C GLU A 9 34.24 10.90 2.80
N ALA A 10 33.36 10.16 2.12
CA ALA A 10 32.02 10.64 1.81
C ALA A 10 31.25 10.67 3.13
N GLU A 11 30.99 11.87 3.65
CA GLU A 11 30.11 12.06 4.80
C GLU A 11 28.74 11.43 4.49
N SER A 12 28.39 10.40 5.24
CA SER A 12 27.09 9.75 5.15
C SER A 12 26.04 10.68 5.79
N LEU A 13 25.27 11.36 4.96
CA LEU A 13 24.04 12.04 5.40
C LEU A 13 23.12 11.00 6.05
N SER A 14 22.62 11.30 7.25
CA SER A 14 21.65 10.45 7.91
C SER A 14 20.34 10.44 7.12
N ALA A 15 19.59 9.32 7.20
CA ALA A 15 18.31 9.17 6.51
C ALA A 15 17.32 10.31 6.85
N ASP A 16 17.46 10.90 8.04
CA ASP A 16 16.60 11.96 8.55
C ASP A 16 16.75 13.29 7.79
N GLU A 17 17.97 13.63 7.33
CA GLU A 17 18.23 14.85 6.56
C GLU A 17 17.73 14.76 5.11
N VAL A 18 17.66 13.54 4.55
CA VAL A 18 17.14 13.31 3.20
C VAL A 18 15.62 13.49 3.15
N VAL A 19 14.92 13.09 4.22
CA VAL A 19 13.45 13.14 4.32
C VAL A 19 12.94 14.58 4.49
N ALA A 20 13.68 15.43 5.20
CA ALA A 20 13.25 16.80 5.49
C ALA A 20 13.28 17.76 4.27
N LYS A 21 13.97 17.39 3.17
CA LYS A 21 14.26 18.32 2.06
C LYS A 21 13.28 18.31 0.88
N ARG A 22 12.24 17.47 0.88
CA ARG A 22 11.21 17.50 -0.18
C ARG A 22 9.97 18.26 0.27
N GLY A 23 9.98 19.55 -0.05
CA GLY A 23 8.93 20.51 0.28
C GLY A 23 7.57 20.25 -0.36
N ARG A 24 6.57 20.72 0.40
CA ARG A 24 5.27 21.30 0.05
C ARG A 24 5.03 21.61 -1.44
N ALA A 25 3.93 21.08 -2.00
CA ALA A 25 2.76 21.81 -2.48
C ALA A 25 1.90 20.91 -3.38
N LEU A 26 0.66 20.62 -2.97
CA LEU A 26 -0.57 20.48 -3.77
C LEU A 26 -1.63 19.80 -2.89
N ALA A 27 -2.52 20.60 -2.30
CA ALA A 27 -3.70 20.10 -1.62
C ALA A 27 -4.79 19.83 -2.66
N GLN A 28 -5.20 18.58 -2.80
CA GLN A 28 -6.57 18.22 -3.19
C GLN A 28 -6.95 16.92 -2.48
N PHE A 29 -7.45 17.11 -1.26
CA PHE A 29 -8.29 16.22 -0.45
C PHE A 29 -8.31 14.71 -0.78
N CYS A 30 -7.39 13.98 -0.16
CA CYS A 30 -7.56 12.59 0.28
C CYS A 30 -6.97 12.52 1.69
N GLY A 31 -7.70 13.09 2.64
CA GLY A 31 -7.26 13.27 4.02
C GLY A 31 -7.48 12.01 4.86
N VAL A 32 -6.36 11.45 5.32
CA VAL A 32 -6.27 10.67 6.56
C VAL A 32 -6.85 11.48 7.73
N ASP A 33 -7.88 10.97 8.40
CA ASP A 33 -8.45 11.60 9.60
C ASP A 33 -7.92 11.01 10.91
N GLU A 34 -7.26 9.85 10.89
CA GLU A 34 -6.70 9.26 12.12
C GLU A 34 -5.29 8.70 11.95
N SER A 35 -4.45 8.93 12.97
CA SER A 35 -3.18 8.25 13.14
C SER A 35 -3.44 6.78 13.53
N TYR A 36 -3.10 5.86 12.63
CA TYR A 36 -3.20 4.42 12.82
C TYR A 36 -2.49 3.93 14.09
N GLN A 37 -3.19 3.15 14.92
CA GLN A 37 -2.58 2.40 16.02
C GLN A 37 -2.22 1.00 15.54
N ASP A 38 -0.93 0.64 15.64
CA ASP A 38 -0.40 -0.65 15.20
C ASP A 38 -0.56 -1.72 16.29
N PRO A 39 -1.38 -2.77 16.08
CA PRO A 39 -1.54 -3.83 17.06
C PRO A 39 -0.56 -5.01 16.89
N ASP A 40 0.22 -5.07 15.81
CA ASP A 40 1.15 -6.15 15.41
C ASP A 40 0.59 -7.61 15.43
N LYS A 41 0.88 -8.33 14.34
CA LYS A 41 0.84 -9.80 14.14
C LYS A 41 -0.49 -10.55 14.19
N SER A 42 -1.26 -10.42 13.11
CA SER A 42 -1.90 -11.63 12.61
C SER A 42 -1.81 -11.71 11.09
N LEU A 43 -1.26 -12.81 10.58
CA LEU A 43 -1.32 -13.21 9.16
C LEU A 43 -2.77 -13.47 8.69
N VAL A 44 -3.77 -13.21 9.54
CA VAL A 44 -5.20 -13.49 9.33
C VAL A 44 -5.86 -12.55 8.33
N ASP A 45 -5.21 -11.44 7.98
CA ASP A 45 -5.71 -10.51 6.97
C ASP A 45 -5.15 -10.78 5.56
N LEU A 46 -4.34 -11.84 5.40
CA LEU A 46 -3.99 -12.36 4.07
C LEU A 46 -5.20 -13.12 3.50
N ARG A 47 -5.67 -12.70 2.32
CA ARG A 47 -6.88 -13.16 1.65
C ARG A 47 -6.67 -13.58 0.21
N SER A 48 -5.48 -13.41 -0.34
CA SER A 48 -5.19 -13.78 -1.74
C SER A 48 -5.45 -15.27 -1.98
N GLN A 49 -5.91 -15.62 -3.18
CA GLN A 49 -6.20 -17.01 -3.53
C GLN A 49 -4.93 -17.87 -3.61
N GLY A 50 -3.81 -17.28 -4.04
CA GLY A 50 -2.54 -17.96 -4.30
C GLY A 50 -1.39 -17.55 -3.38
N GLY A 51 -1.63 -16.73 -2.36
CA GLY A 51 -0.58 -16.22 -1.46
C GLY A 51 0.21 -15.04 -2.04
N GLU A 52 -0.30 -14.36 -3.07
CA GLU A 52 0.33 -13.20 -3.69
C GLU A 52 0.50 -12.05 -2.67
N ASP A 53 -0.48 -11.83 -1.79
CA ASP A 53 -0.37 -10.84 -0.72
C ASP A 53 0.76 -11.16 0.27
N ALA A 54 1.00 -12.44 0.56
CA ALA A 54 2.10 -12.89 1.40
C ALA A 54 3.45 -12.65 0.73
N PHE A 55 3.55 -12.89 -0.58
CA PHE A 55 4.75 -12.55 -1.36
C PHE A 55 5.02 -11.05 -1.33
N MET A 56 3.99 -10.23 -1.59
CA MET A 56 4.10 -8.77 -1.54
C MET A 56 4.44 -8.29 -0.13
N HIS A 57 3.86 -8.91 0.91
CA HIS A 57 4.14 -8.55 2.30
C HIS A 57 5.62 -8.74 2.62
N ARG A 58 6.24 -9.85 2.19
CA ARG A 58 7.69 -10.06 2.39
C ARG A 58 8.56 -8.99 1.71
N LYS A 59 8.07 -8.37 0.64
CA LYS A 59 8.78 -7.31 -0.10
C LYS A 59 8.56 -5.92 0.49
N PHE A 60 7.36 -5.66 1.01
CA PHE A 60 6.93 -4.32 1.42
C PHE A 60 6.63 -4.21 2.93
N ASN A 61 7.02 -5.19 3.75
CA ASN A 61 6.71 -5.20 5.20
C ASN A 61 7.27 -3.99 5.97
N ALA A 62 8.37 -3.41 5.51
CA ALA A 62 8.97 -2.21 6.09
C ALA A 62 8.23 -0.91 5.70
N LEU A 63 7.27 -0.98 4.77
CA LEU A 63 6.45 0.16 4.37
C LEU A 63 5.11 0.14 5.10
N HIS A 64 4.85 1.21 5.85
CA HIS A 64 3.59 1.40 6.58
C HIS A 64 2.55 2.20 5.79
N THR A 65 2.94 2.82 4.69
CA THR A 65 2.04 3.52 3.77
C THR A 65 2.42 3.20 2.33
N GLY A 66 1.45 3.32 1.44
CA GLY A 66 1.64 3.06 0.02
C GLY A 66 0.33 3.21 -0.74
N VAL A 67 0.42 3.02 -2.05
CA VAL A 67 -0.73 3.09 -2.95
C VAL A 67 -0.89 1.80 -3.75
N TYR A 68 -2.13 1.39 -3.98
CA TYR A 68 -2.45 0.24 -4.83
C TYR A 68 -3.62 0.54 -5.77
N VAL A 69 -3.73 -0.29 -6.81
CA VAL A 69 -4.92 -0.41 -7.64
C VAL A 69 -5.26 -1.90 -7.69
N ASP A 70 -6.46 -2.27 -7.25
CA ASP A 70 -6.90 -3.66 -7.17
C ASP A 70 -7.90 -3.95 -8.29
N ILE A 71 -7.46 -4.69 -9.31
CA ILE A 71 -8.26 -4.99 -10.51
C ILE A 71 -8.93 -6.35 -10.37
N GLY A 72 -10.27 -6.37 -10.42
CA GLY A 72 -11.04 -7.56 -10.06
C GLY A 72 -11.09 -7.74 -8.55
N CYS A 73 -11.44 -6.67 -7.84
CA CYS A 73 -11.42 -6.61 -6.37
C CYS A 73 -12.54 -7.43 -5.70
N ASN A 74 -13.46 -8.04 -6.46
CA ASN A 74 -14.54 -8.89 -5.96
C ASN A 74 -15.38 -8.15 -4.91
N ASP A 75 -15.56 -8.73 -3.72
CA ASP A 75 -16.32 -8.14 -2.60
C ASP A 75 -15.42 -7.29 -1.68
N GLY A 76 -14.18 -7.06 -2.08
CA GLY A 76 -13.21 -6.30 -1.34
C GLY A 76 -12.49 -7.05 -0.22
N ILE A 77 -12.75 -8.34 -0.01
CA ILE A 77 -11.99 -9.15 0.96
C ILE A 77 -11.57 -10.46 0.33
N ASP A 78 -12.53 -11.25 -0.13
CA ASP A 78 -12.32 -12.62 -0.57
C ASP A 78 -11.47 -12.66 -1.84
N GLY A 79 -10.32 -13.34 -1.76
CA GLY A 79 -9.34 -13.39 -2.83
C GLY A 79 -8.51 -12.11 -3.02
N SER A 80 -8.63 -11.09 -2.15
CA SER A 80 -7.99 -9.78 -2.38
C SER A 80 -6.49 -9.81 -2.07
N ASN A 81 -5.71 -9.32 -3.04
CA ASN A 81 -4.26 -9.11 -2.88
C ASN A 81 -3.93 -7.84 -2.07
N THR A 82 -4.89 -6.93 -1.92
CA THR A 82 -4.67 -5.58 -1.38
C THR A 82 -5.33 -5.34 -0.03
N TYR A 83 -6.27 -6.19 0.39
CA TYR A 83 -6.98 -6.03 1.68
C TYR A 83 -6.03 -5.98 2.88
N HIS A 84 -5.02 -6.86 2.93
CA HIS A 84 -3.97 -6.82 3.96
C HIS A 84 -3.25 -5.47 4.02
N PHE A 85 -2.93 -4.89 2.86
CA PHE A 85 -2.24 -3.60 2.78
C PHE A 85 -3.17 -2.44 3.14
N HIS A 86 -4.43 -2.49 2.72
CA HIS A 86 -5.46 -1.52 3.11
C HIS A 86 -5.59 -1.43 4.63
N ARG A 87 -5.69 -2.58 5.30
CA ARG A 87 -5.74 -2.69 6.77
C ARG A 87 -4.48 -2.18 7.47
N ARG A 88 -3.35 -2.10 6.76
CA ARG A 88 -2.07 -1.54 7.22
C ARG A 88 -1.89 -0.06 6.86
N GLY A 89 -2.95 0.61 6.38
CA GLY A 89 -2.92 2.05 6.08
C GLY A 89 -2.54 2.41 4.65
N TRP A 90 -2.41 1.43 3.74
CA TRP A 90 -2.28 1.73 2.33
C TRP A 90 -3.61 2.22 1.76
N GLN A 91 -3.54 3.15 0.82
CA GLN A 91 -4.72 3.69 0.14
C GLN A 91 -4.76 3.21 -1.31
N GLY A 92 -5.95 3.00 -1.85
CA GLY A 92 -6.04 2.49 -3.20
C GLY A 92 -7.46 2.31 -3.69
N VAL A 93 -7.56 2.15 -5.00
CA VAL A 93 -8.83 2.05 -5.71
C VAL A 93 -9.15 0.60 -6.00
N CYS A 94 -10.39 0.19 -5.71
CA CYS A 94 -10.91 -1.09 -6.16
C CYS A 94 -11.64 -0.93 -7.49
N VAL A 95 -11.30 -1.77 -8.46
CA VAL A 95 -12.00 -1.86 -9.73
C VAL A 95 -12.68 -3.22 -9.82
N GLU A 96 -14.00 -3.22 -9.93
CA GLU A 96 -14.80 -4.45 -10.06
C GLU A 96 -15.85 -4.28 -11.16
N ALA A 97 -15.96 -5.26 -12.05
CA ALA A 97 -16.86 -5.22 -13.17
C ALA A 97 -18.29 -5.66 -12.79
N ASP A 98 -18.42 -6.63 -11.90
CA ASP A 98 -19.70 -7.13 -11.40
C ASP A 98 -20.34 -6.11 -10.44
N PRO A 99 -21.50 -5.51 -10.79
CA PRO A 99 -22.14 -4.52 -9.93
C PRO A 99 -22.60 -5.07 -8.57
N PHE A 100 -22.97 -6.34 -8.50
CA PHE A 100 -23.38 -6.98 -7.24
C PHE A 100 -22.21 -7.10 -6.28
N LYS A 101 -21.05 -7.53 -6.78
CA LYS A 101 -19.80 -7.58 -6.00
C LYS A 101 -19.30 -6.19 -5.63
N PHE A 102 -19.36 -5.25 -6.58
CA PHE A 102 -18.98 -3.87 -6.35
C PHE A 102 -19.72 -3.24 -5.15
N ASN A 103 -21.03 -3.46 -5.06
CA ASN A 103 -21.85 -2.91 -3.98
C ASN A 103 -21.50 -3.48 -2.59
N GLN A 104 -20.83 -4.64 -2.52
CA GLN A 104 -20.41 -5.26 -1.26
C GLN A 104 -19.09 -4.68 -0.73
N ILE A 105 -18.28 -4.04 -1.59
CA ILE A 105 -16.90 -3.61 -1.25
C ILE A 105 -16.88 -2.74 0.01
N TYR A 106 -17.75 -1.74 0.08
CA TYR A 106 -17.77 -0.84 1.24
C TYR A 106 -18.24 -1.56 2.50
N GLU A 107 -19.31 -2.33 2.42
CA GLU A 107 -19.90 -3.02 3.58
C GLU A 107 -18.94 -4.06 4.15
N HIS A 108 -18.22 -4.78 3.30
CA HIS A 108 -17.30 -5.84 3.72
C HIS A 108 -15.97 -5.26 4.18
N SER A 109 -15.36 -4.37 3.38
CA SER A 109 -13.96 -3.97 3.55
C SER A 109 -13.74 -2.55 4.06
N MET A 110 -14.81 -1.76 4.23
CA MET A 110 -14.79 -0.32 4.55
C MET A 110 -14.07 0.56 3.50
N ARG A 111 -13.77 0.01 2.32
CA ARG A 111 -13.15 0.76 1.21
C ARG A 111 -14.19 1.56 0.45
N ARG A 112 -13.98 2.88 0.37
CA ARG A 112 -14.90 3.82 -0.30
C ARG A 112 -14.51 4.17 -1.73
N ASP A 113 -13.25 3.98 -2.08
CA ASP A 113 -12.67 4.47 -3.34
C ASP A 113 -12.83 3.47 -4.50
N GLY A 114 -14.03 2.91 -4.66
CA GLY A 114 -14.33 1.91 -5.69
C GLY A 114 -14.77 2.51 -7.04
N VAL A 115 -14.44 1.83 -8.14
CA VAL A 115 -15.00 2.08 -9.48
C VAL A 115 -15.65 0.80 -10.03
N ASN A 116 -16.93 0.88 -10.41
CA ASN A 116 -17.62 -0.22 -11.10
C ASN A 116 -17.41 -0.12 -12.62
N VAL A 117 -16.39 -0.78 -13.15
CA VAL A 117 -16.06 -0.74 -14.58
C VAL A 117 -15.40 -2.04 -15.06
N ALA A 118 -15.71 -2.44 -16.29
CA ALA A 118 -14.98 -3.48 -17.00
C ALA A 118 -13.82 -2.87 -17.79
N ILE A 119 -12.61 -3.40 -17.62
CA ILE A 119 -11.40 -2.87 -18.28
C ILE A 119 -11.23 -3.39 -19.73
N ALA A 120 -11.98 -4.42 -20.12
CA ALA A 120 -11.90 -5.01 -21.45
C ALA A 120 -13.21 -4.86 -22.24
N LYS A 121 -13.10 -4.55 -23.54
CA LYS A 121 -14.21 -4.75 -24.50
C LYS A 121 -14.22 -6.22 -24.90
N ARG A 122 -15.38 -6.86 -24.72
CA ARG A 122 -15.63 -8.22 -25.19
C ARG A 122 -15.70 -8.26 -26.71
#